data_AF-A0A3D1HJP2-F1
#
_entry.id   AF-A0A3D1HJP2-F1
#
_cell.length_a   1.000
_cell.length_b   1.000
_cell.length_c   1.000
_cell.angle_alpha   90.00
_cell.angle_beta   90.00
_cell.angle_gamma   90.00
#
_symmetry.space_group_name_H-M   'P 1'
#
loop_
_entity.id
_entity.type
_entity.pdbx_description
1 polymer ?
#
loop_
_entity_poly.entity_id
_entity_poly.type
_entity_poly.pdbx_seq_one_letter_code
_entity_poly.pdbx_strand_id
1 'polypeptide(L)'
;MNKMKKDLFLAALTLLSLSSAEALGGIVELKNQDYLDVIVGHPHSIPIVEEDGDDVTIKCDSTLYNVDIVIRDQYRNVIHHSTQTIGPNETTIYVPSTDGESEKTSIDLYYDRKHLSGYFE
;
A
#
# COMPACT_ATOMS: atom_id res chain seq x y z
N MET A 1 -29.96 -57.20 -26.77
CA MET A 1 -29.04 -57.15 -27.93
C MET A 1 -28.80 -55.70 -28.29
N ASN A 2 -27.54 -55.26 -28.23
CA ASN A 2 -27.02 -53.88 -28.16
C ASN A 2 -27.63 -52.84 -29.12
N LYS A 3 -27.84 -51.62 -28.62
CA LYS A 3 -27.39 -50.39 -29.30
C LYS A 3 -27.36 -49.17 -28.37
N MET A 4 -26.20 -48.52 -28.35
CA MET A 4 -25.99 -47.09 -28.13
C MET A 4 -25.93 -46.58 -26.68
N LYS A 5 -24.77 -46.78 -26.04
CA LYS A 5 -24.24 -45.80 -25.08
C LYS A 5 -23.65 -44.63 -25.87
N LYS A 6 -24.52 -43.74 -26.34
CA LYS A 6 -24.13 -42.37 -26.69
C LYS A 6 -24.34 -41.59 -25.41
N ASP A 7 -23.27 -40.98 -24.88
CA ASP A 7 -23.29 -39.61 -24.40
C ASP A 7 -21.87 -39.22 -24.01
N LEU A 8 -21.28 -38.55 -24.98
CA LEU A 8 -20.03 -37.81 -24.96
C LEU A 8 -20.21 -36.61 -24.02
N PHE A 9 -19.50 -36.55 -22.90
CA PHE A 9 -19.30 -35.29 -22.18
C PHE A 9 -17.81 -35.04 -21.99
N LEU A 10 -17.31 -34.21 -22.90
CA LEU A 10 -15.99 -33.66 -23.00
C LEU A 10 -15.85 -32.58 -21.92
N ALA A 11 -15.25 -32.88 -20.78
CA ALA A 11 -14.92 -31.87 -19.79
C ALA A 11 -13.64 -31.16 -20.23
N ALA A 12 -13.79 -30.00 -20.87
CA ALA A 12 -12.71 -29.09 -21.20
C ALA A 12 -12.06 -28.61 -19.90
N LEU A 13 -10.84 -29.09 -19.64
CA LEU A 13 -9.97 -28.54 -18.61
C LEU A 13 -9.46 -27.18 -19.12
N THR A 14 -10.28 -26.15 -18.97
CA THR A 14 -9.82 -24.77 -19.10
C THR A 14 -8.85 -24.53 -17.95
N LEU A 15 -7.54 -24.56 -18.24
CA LEU A 15 -6.55 -23.93 -17.38
C LEU A 15 -7.01 -22.48 -17.18
N LEU A 16 -7.48 -22.16 -15.99
CA LEU A 16 -7.48 -20.80 -15.48
C LEU A 16 -6.02 -20.36 -15.49
N SER A 17 -5.64 -19.59 -16.50
CA SER A 17 -4.45 -18.75 -16.41
C SER A 17 -4.68 -17.82 -15.23
N LEU A 18 -4.10 -18.17 -14.08
CA LEU A 18 -3.85 -17.24 -13.00
C LEU A 18 -2.85 -16.23 -13.57
N SER A 19 -3.35 -15.21 -14.25
CA SER A 19 -2.58 -13.99 -14.43
C SER A 19 -2.60 -13.30 -13.08
N SER A 20 -1.56 -13.52 -12.28
CA SER A 20 -1.20 -12.52 -11.28
C SER A 20 -0.93 -11.26 -12.07
N ALA A 21 -1.91 -10.37 -12.13
CA ALA A 21 -1.65 -8.99 -12.48
C ALA A 21 -0.81 -8.47 -11.31
N GLU A 22 0.51 -8.52 -11.45
CA GLU A 22 1.38 -7.73 -10.59
C GLU A 22 0.96 -6.29 -10.85
N ALA A 23 0.23 -5.72 -9.88
CA ALA A 23 -0.14 -4.34 -9.91
C ALA A 23 1.18 -3.56 -9.98
N LEU A 24 1.38 -2.80 -11.05
CA LEU A 24 2.51 -1.88 -11.10
C LEU A 24 2.35 -0.96 -9.89
N GLY A 25 3.27 -1.07 -8.93
CA GLY A 25 3.12 -0.38 -7.66
C GLY A 25 2.80 1.11 -7.83
N GLY A 26 1.85 1.59 -7.05
CA GLY A 26 1.33 2.95 -7.13
C GLY A 26 2.14 3.92 -6.27
N ILE A 27 2.40 5.13 -6.77
CA ILE A 27 2.95 6.21 -5.94
C ILE A 27 1.78 6.86 -5.20
N VAL A 28 1.86 6.89 -3.88
CA VAL A 28 0.86 7.54 -3.02
C VAL A 28 1.17 9.04 -2.94
N GLU A 29 0.22 9.88 -3.39
CA GLU A 29 0.34 11.34 -3.29
C GLU A 29 0.17 11.79 -1.83
N LEU A 30 1.25 12.30 -1.22
CA LEU A 30 1.22 12.87 0.13
C LEU A 30 0.83 14.34 0.13
N LYS A 31 -0.12 14.70 1.00
CA LYS A 31 -0.57 16.08 1.22
C LYS A 31 -0.23 16.52 2.63
N ASN A 32 0.34 17.72 2.76
CA ASN A 32 0.58 18.33 4.06
C ASN A 32 -0.75 18.81 4.65
N GLN A 33 -1.06 18.32 5.85
CA GLN A 33 -2.29 18.66 6.56
C GLN A 33 -2.13 19.89 7.47
N ASP A 34 -0.89 20.32 7.75
CA ASP A 34 -0.60 21.46 8.60
C ASP A 34 -0.51 22.76 7.79
N TYR A 35 -1.50 23.64 7.95
CA TYR A 35 -1.59 24.95 7.30
C TYR A 35 -0.38 25.87 7.60
N LEU A 36 0.28 25.69 8.75
CA LEU A 36 1.34 26.59 9.23
C LEU A 36 2.75 26.22 8.73
N ASP A 37 2.95 25.01 8.20
CA ASP A 37 4.27 24.51 7.80
C ASP A 37 4.67 24.92 6.36
N VAL A 38 3.73 25.52 5.62
CA VAL A 38 3.94 26.08 4.27
C VAL A 38 5.00 27.20 4.26
N ILE A 39 5.30 27.80 5.42
CA ILE A 39 6.10 29.02 5.53
C ILE A 39 7.60 28.74 5.76
N VAL A 40 8.01 27.55 6.26
CA VAL A 40 9.38 27.33 6.78
C VAL A 40 10.26 26.44 5.88
N GLY A 41 9.76 25.99 4.73
CA GLY A 41 10.60 25.62 3.58
C GLY A 41 11.79 24.70 3.88
N HIS A 42 11.53 23.40 3.98
CA HIS A 42 12.53 22.39 3.61
C HIS A 42 11.90 21.46 2.57
N PRO A 43 12.02 21.77 1.26
CA PRO A 43 11.44 20.96 0.19
C PRO A 43 12.11 19.58 0.03
N HIS A 44 13.23 19.32 0.71
CA HIS A 44 14.05 18.12 0.54
C HIS A 44 13.74 16.97 1.53
N SER A 45 12.53 16.94 2.10
CA SER A 45 12.22 16.08 3.25
C SER A 45 10.80 15.49 3.21
N ILE A 46 10.16 15.45 2.04
CA ILE A 46 8.86 14.79 1.87
C ILE A 46 9.16 13.34 1.46
N PRO A 47 8.78 12.34 2.26
CA PRO A 47 8.90 10.94 1.87
C PRO A 47 8.11 10.65 0.60
N ILE A 48 8.63 9.72 -0.19
CA ILE A 48 7.88 9.06 -1.26
C ILE A 48 7.35 7.77 -0.66
N VAL A 49 6.06 7.52 -0.86
CA VAL A 49 5.38 6.28 -0.46
C VAL A 49 4.95 5.56 -1.73
N GLU A 50 5.32 4.30 -1.83
CA GLU A 50 4.97 3.40 -2.92
C GLU A 50 4.24 2.19 -2.33
N GLU A 51 3.21 1.71 -3.01
CA GLU A 51 2.43 0.54 -2.63
C GLU A 51 2.55 -0.53 -3.72
N ASP A 52 2.90 -1.75 -3.32
CA ASP A 52 2.92 -2.93 -4.19
C ASP A 52 2.27 -4.11 -3.47
N GLY A 53 1.03 -4.42 -3.81
CA GLY A 53 0.28 -5.48 -3.15
C GLY A 53 0.15 -5.23 -1.65
N ASP A 54 0.74 -6.08 -0.82
CA ASP A 54 0.74 -5.95 0.64
C ASP A 54 1.92 -5.10 1.17
N ASP A 55 2.88 -4.77 0.32
CA ASP A 55 4.08 -4.02 0.71
C ASP A 55 3.90 -2.53 0.53
N VAL A 56 4.27 -1.76 1.55
CA VAL A 56 4.35 -0.30 1.51
C VAL A 56 5.81 0.10 1.67
N THR A 57 6.39 0.67 0.62
CA THR A 57 7.78 1.13 0.61
C THR A 57 7.85 2.63 0.80
N ILE A 58 8.69 3.07 1.72
CA ILE A 58 8.87 4.48 2.08
C ILE A 58 10.35 4.84 1.95
N LYS A 59 10.63 5.92 1.22
CA LYS A 59 11.99 6.45 1.03
C LYS A 59 11.99 7.97 1.11
N CYS A 60 13.12 8.56 1.47
CA CYS A 60 13.29 10.00 1.47
C CYS A 60 14.74 10.36 1.11
N ASP A 61 14.95 11.43 0.34
CA ASP A 61 16.29 11.90 0.00
C ASP A 61 17.12 12.30 1.24
N SER A 62 16.43 12.67 2.33
CA SER A 62 17.03 12.99 3.62
C SER A 62 16.72 11.92 4.66
N THR A 63 17.58 11.81 5.68
CA THR A 63 17.27 10.96 6.85
C THR A 63 16.32 11.69 7.80
N LEU A 64 15.13 11.12 7.99
CA LEU A 64 14.12 11.50 8.96
C LEU A 64 14.16 10.53 10.13
N TYR A 65 14.24 11.07 11.35
CA TYR A 65 14.25 10.28 12.57
C TYR A 65 12.87 10.28 13.22
N ASN A 66 12.53 9.16 13.85
CA ASN A 66 11.30 9.02 14.62
C ASN A 66 10.04 9.36 13.81
N VAL A 67 9.97 8.91 12.56
CA VAL A 67 8.76 9.06 11.73
C VAL A 67 7.71 8.11 12.28
N ASP A 68 6.61 8.66 12.77
CA ASP A 68 5.46 7.88 13.18
C ASP A 68 4.56 7.60 11.97
N ILE A 69 4.31 6.32 11.72
CA ILE A 69 3.66 5.82 10.51
C ILE A 69 2.37 5.14 10.93
N VAL A 70 1.24 5.64 10.44
CA VAL A 70 -0.08 5.08 10.75
C VAL A 70 -0.80 4.75 9.46
N ILE A 71 -1.12 3.48 9.25
CA ILE A 71 -1.89 3.01 8.11
C ILE A 71 -3.27 2.56 8.62
N ARG A 72 -4.31 2.98 7.89
CA ARG A 72 -5.71 2.70 8.24
C ARG A 72 -6.46 2.01 7.13
N ASP A 73 -7.45 1.23 7.55
CA ASP A 73 -8.41 0.58 6.68
C ASP A 73 -9.52 1.53 6.18
N GLN A 74 -10.43 1.01 5.36
CA GLN A 74 -11.60 1.72 4.82
C GLN A 74 -12.59 2.18 5.91
N TYR A 75 -12.56 1.56 7.08
CA TYR A 75 -13.37 1.93 8.24
C TYR A 75 -12.66 2.90 9.19
N ARG A 76 -11.45 3.36 8.82
CA ARG A 76 -10.56 4.24 9.59
C ARG A 76 -9.96 3.58 10.84
N ASN A 77 -10.01 2.26 10.96
CA ASN A 77 -9.28 1.54 11.99
C ASN A 77 -7.79 1.54 11.67
N VAL A 78 -6.95 1.63 12.71
CA VAL A 78 -5.50 1.52 12.54
C VAL A 78 -5.13 0.06 12.37
N ILE A 79 -4.53 -0.28 11.23
CA ILE A 79 -4.13 -1.65 10.88
C ILE A 79 -2.61 -1.84 10.87
N HIS A 80 -1.86 -0.75 10.79
CA HIS A 80 -0.43 -0.75 11.08
C HIS A 80 -0.02 0.56 11.76
N HIS A 81 0.88 0.45 12.73
CA HIS A 81 1.42 1.58 13.46
C HIS A 81 2.86 1.30 13.90
N SER A 82 3.81 2.14 13.49
CA SER A 82 5.22 1.98 13.83
C SER A 82 5.96 3.30 13.79
N THR A 83 7.02 3.41 14.60
CA THR A 83 7.99 4.51 14.49
C THR A 83 9.26 4.03 13.81
N GLN A 84 9.70 4.70 12.75
CA GLN A 84 10.88 4.30 11.96
C GLN A 84 11.83 5.45 11.66
N THR A 85 13.07 5.11 11.32
CA THR A 85 14.02 6.04 10.70
C THR A 85 13.92 5.83 9.20
N ILE A 86 13.51 6.86 8.46
CA ILE A 86 13.33 6.81 7.01
C ILE A 86 14.49 7.58 6.38
N GLY A 87 15.11 7.03 5.35
CA GLY A 87 16.19 7.71 4.65
C GLY A 87 16.24 7.32 3.18
N PRO A 88 17.40 7.52 2.53
CA PRO A 88 17.58 7.14 1.14
C PRO A 88 17.49 5.64 0.91
N ASN A 89 17.72 4.86 1.96
CA ASN A 89 17.47 3.43 1.95
C ASN A 89 15.98 3.18 2.13
N GLU A 90 15.42 2.36 1.24
CA GLU A 90 14.02 1.96 1.29
C GLU A 90 13.68 1.28 2.61
N THR A 91 12.55 1.69 3.18
CA THR A 91 11.93 1.05 4.33
C THR A 91 10.63 0.42 3.87
N THR A 92 10.56 -0.91 3.87
CA THR A 92 9.38 -1.65 3.46
C THR A 92 8.60 -2.13 4.69
N ILE A 93 7.29 -1.92 4.66
CA ILE A 93 6.32 -2.32 5.68
C ILE A 93 5.36 -3.30 5.03
N TYR A 94 5.29 -4.51 5.59
CA TYR A 94 4.30 -5.50 5.17
C TYR A 94 2.97 -5.26 5.89
N VAL A 95 1.93 -4.94 5.13
CA VAL A 95 0.55 -4.73 5.61
C VAL A 95 -0.37 -5.68 4.86
N PRO A 96 -0.61 -6.90 5.40
CA PRO A 96 -1.37 -7.91 4.68
C PRO A 96 -2.81 -7.47 4.46
N SER A 97 -3.26 -7.57 3.22
CA SER A 97 -4.67 -7.48 2.87
C SER A 97 -5.39 -8.69 3.47
N THR A 98 -6.39 -8.48 4.31
CA THR A 98 -7.24 -9.59 4.80
C THR A 98 -8.41 -9.76 3.86
N ASP A 99 -8.68 -10.99 3.39
CA ASP A 99 -9.72 -11.39 2.42
C ASP A 99 -11.08 -10.66 2.56
N GLY A 100 -11.17 -9.40 2.12
CA GLY A 100 -12.36 -8.54 2.14
C GLY A 100 -12.73 -7.88 3.47
N GLU A 101 -12.02 -8.16 4.58
CA GLU A 101 -12.39 -7.62 5.90
C GLU A 101 -11.76 -6.24 6.19
N SER A 102 -10.58 -5.98 5.63
CA SER A 102 -9.82 -4.75 5.86
C SER A 102 -8.86 -4.50 4.69
N GLU A 103 -9.09 -3.40 3.99
CA GLU A 103 -8.31 -2.90 2.87
C GLU A 103 -7.58 -1.63 3.30
N LYS A 104 -6.24 -1.60 3.19
CA LYS A 104 -5.47 -0.39 3.47
C LYS A 104 -5.94 0.74 2.55
N THR A 105 -6.28 1.87 3.15
CA THR A 105 -6.94 2.99 2.45
C THR A 105 -6.18 4.29 2.63
N SER A 106 -5.53 4.51 3.77
CA SER A 106 -4.77 5.73 4.01
C SER A 106 -3.51 5.51 4.82
N ILE A 107 -2.55 6.40 4.63
CA ILE A 107 -1.32 6.49 5.41
C ILE A 107 -1.13 7.91 5.93
N ASP A 108 -0.76 8.01 7.20
CA ASP A 108 -0.29 9.25 7.81
C ASP A 108 1.17 9.08 8.25
N LEU A 109 1.97 10.10 7.98
CA LEU A 109 3.35 10.23 8.44
C LEU A 109 3.47 11.46 9.33
N TYR A 110 3.95 11.27 10.56
CA TYR A 110 4.23 12.36 11.49
C TYR A 110 5.72 12.43 11.81
N TYR A 111 6.34 13.57 11.57
CA TYR A 111 7.76 13.81 11.84
C TYR A 111 8.03 15.32 11.89
N ASP A 112 8.99 15.78 12.68
CA ASP A 112 9.38 17.20 12.76
C ASP A 112 8.22 18.21 12.92
N ARG A 113 7.13 17.77 13.58
CA ARG A 113 5.85 18.52 13.74
C ARG A 113 5.07 18.74 12.45
N LYS A 114 5.34 17.93 11.43
CA LYS A 114 4.58 17.83 10.18
C LYS A 114 3.65 16.64 10.25
N HIS A 115 2.51 16.80 9.60
CA HIS A 115 1.58 15.72 9.29
C HIS A 115 1.37 15.64 7.77
N LEU A 116 1.86 14.56 7.17
CA LEU A 116 1.57 14.22 5.77
C LEU A 116 0.56 13.08 5.72
N SER A 117 -0.41 13.15 4.82
CA SER A 117 -1.40 12.10 4.61
C SER A 117 -1.52 11.73 3.14
N GLY A 118 -1.70 10.46 2.82
CA GLY A 118 -2.01 9.98 1.47
C GLY A 118 -3.09 8.91 1.49
N TYR A 119 -3.61 8.59 0.30
CA TYR A 119 -4.60 7.53 0.09
C TYR A 119 -4.03 6.51 -0.90
N PHE A 120 -4.21 5.23 -0.58
CA PHE A 120 -3.91 4.11 -1.45
C PHE A 120 -5.01 4.00 -2.53
N GLU A 121 -4.70 3.42 -3.69
CA GLU A 121 -5.63 3.26 -4.82
C GLU A 121 -6.38 1.91 -4.80
#